data_AF-A0AB35L1E5-F1
#
_entry.id   AF-A0AB35L1E5-F1
#
_cell.length_a   1.000
_cell.length_b   1.000
_cell.length_c   1.000
_cell.angle_alpha   90.00
_cell.angle_beta   90.00
_cell.angle_gamma   90.00
#
_symmetry.space_group_name_H-M   'P 1'
#
loop_
_entity.id
_entity.type
_entity.pdbx_description
1 polymer ?
#
loop_
_entity_poly.entity_id
_entity_poly.type
_entity_poly.pdbx_seq_one_letter_code
_entity_poly.pdbx_strand_id
1 'polypeptide(L)'
;MSSEIAIKVENLSKCYQIYDQPRDRLKQFLLPRLRRLVGLSPKQHYQEFWALKDVSFEVKKGETVGIIGRNGSGKSTLLQMICGTLTPTSGSVTTHGRIAALLELGSGFNPDFTGRENVYMNASILGLSKDEIDARFDEIAAFADIGEFIERPVKTYSSGMMVRLAFAVQAQVEPNILIVDEALAVGDAKFQARCFERLKQLKEGGTSILLVTHSTEQIVTHCSRAVLLDHGNVIEEGDSKRVVNCYLDLLFGKARKQIAEQNACGAQNLLKHSPSGHLNFDADVFSTRPDYNALEYRWGDGAARITDFYLASEGVAYPTAINTGQHIILEVAVKFLETLRRPIFGITIKTKEGVAVYGTNTEILDIEEFKSEGTAGEVVVVKINFVCRLAPGDYFISLGVATSQGEEITPHDRRYDSIHFQVRPVSTFFGLVNTDLDIAVEEPTL
;
A
#
# COMPACT_ATOMS: atom_id res chain seq x y z
N MET A 1 -24.64 -5.22 -4.79
CA MET A 1 -23.67 -5.93 -3.93
C MET A 1 -24.32 -7.22 -3.48
N SER A 2 -23.78 -8.37 -3.87
CA SER A 2 -24.27 -9.67 -3.38
C SER A 2 -23.84 -9.83 -1.92
N SER A 3 -24.72 -10.36 -1.07
CA SER A 3 -24.44 -10.68 0.33
C SER A 3 -23.66 -11.99 0.50
N GLU A 4 -23.27 -12.64 -0.59
CA GLU A 4 -22.58 -13.93 -0.56
C GLU A 4 -21.09 -13.79 -0.20
N ILE A 5 -20.63 -14.64 0.72
CA ILE A 5 -19.26 -14.67 1.23
C ILE A 5 -18.39 -15.55 0.31
N ALA A 6 -17.28 -15.00 -0.16
CA ALA A 6 -16.27 -15.72 -0.95
C ALA A 6 -15.25 -16.43 -0.05
N ILE A 7 -14.73 -15.74 0.98
CA ILE A 7 -13.80 -16.28 1.96
C ILE A 7 -14.33 -15.98 3.35
N LYS A 8 -14.41 -17.00 4.20
CA LYS A 8 -14.75 -16.87 5.62
C LYS A 8 -13.62 -17.45 6.47
N VAL A 9 -13.02 -16.61 7.31
CA VAL A 9 -11.97 -17.00 8.26
C VAL A 9 -12.52 -16.85 9.68
N GLU A 10 -12.48 -17.93 10.46
CA GLU A 10 -13.06 -17.97 11.82
C GLU A 10 -12.05 -18.50 12.84
N ASN A 11 -11.67 -17.64 13.79
CA ASN A 11 -10.77 -17.91 14.92
C ASN A 11 -9.49 -18.64 14.52
N LEU A 12 -8.95 -18.27 13.36
CA LEU A 12 -7.84 -18.98 12.73
C LEU A 12 -6.55 -18.72 13.50
N SER A 13 -5.91 -19.80 13.93
CA SER A 13 -4.64 -19.73 14.63
C SER A 13 -3.63 -20.73 14.11
N LYS A 14 -2.36 -20.34 14.13
CA LYS A 14 -1.22 -21.19 13.78
C LYS A 14 -0.11 -21.07 14.81
N CYS A 15 0.17 -22.18 15.49
CA CYS A 15 1.30 -22.34 16.39
C CYS A 15 2.35 -23.24 15.77
N TYR A 16 3.60 -22.77 15.77
CA TYR A 16 4.80 -23.56 15.48
C TYR A 16 5.47 -23.93 16.79
N GLN A 17 5.98 -25.16 16.87
CA GLN A 17 6.78 -25.62 18.00
C GLN A 17 8.26 -25.48 17.63
N ILE A 18 8.94 -24.56 18.29
CA ILE A 18 10.38 -24.31 18.11
C ILE A 18 11.14 -25.17 19.12
N TYR A 19 12.10 -25.93 18.62
CA TYR A 19 12.97 -26.80 19.43
C TYR A 19 14.41 -26.28 19.33
N ASP A 20 15.08 -26.11 20.46
CA ASP A 20 16.48 -25.63 20.48
C ASP A 20 17.43 -26.62 19.80
N GLN A 21 17.14 -27.93 19.90
CA GLN A 21 17.94 -29.00 19.32
C GLN A 21 17.05 -30.10 18.73
N PRO A 22 17.43 -30.75 17.61
CA PRO A 22 16.64 -31.83 17.00
C PRO A 22 16.31 -32.99 17.95
N ARG A 23 17.22 -33.29 18.89
CA ARG A 23 17.02 -34.31 19.93
C ARG A 23 15.89 -33.97 20.92
N ASP A 24 15.57 -32.70 21.09
CA ASP A 24 14.51 -32.26 22.00
C ASP A 24 13.11 -32.56 21.43
N ARG A 25 12.98 -32.66 20.10
CA ARG A 25 11.78 -33.17 19.43
C ARG A 25 11.50 -34.63 19.79
N LEU A 26 12.55 -35.46 19.81
CA LEU A 26 12.44 -36.87 20.20
C LEU A 26 12.12 -37.02 21.69
N LYS A 27 12.80 -36.23 22.53
CA LYS A 27 12.54 -36.13 23.97
C LYS A 27 11.08 -35.73 24.26
N GLN A 28 10.54 -34.75 23.54
CA GLN A 28 9.14 -34.33 23.67
C GLN A 28 8.14 -35.44 23.31
N PHE A 29 8.47 -36.33 22.38
CA PHE A 29 7.60 -37.44 22.01
C PHE A 29 7.58 -38.56 23.08
N LEU A 30 8.73 -38.85 23.69
CA LEU A 30 8.92 -40.01 24.58
C LEU A 30 8.80 -39.67 26.08
N LEU A 31 9.43 -38.60 26.54
CA LEU A 31 9.58 -38.29 27.97
C LEU A 31 8.28 -37.91 28.69
N PRO A 32 7.30 -37.21 28.08
CA PRO A 32 6.05 -36.88 28.77
C PRO A 32 5.23 -38.12 29.13
N ARG A 33 5.25 -39.17 28.29
CA ARG A 33 4.55 -40.45 28.56
C ARG A 33 5.24 -41.24 29.68
N LEU A 34 6.57 -41.31 29.64
CA LEU A 34 7.38 -41.96 30.68
C LEU A 34 7.28 -41.25 32.03
N ARG A 35 7.33 -39.91 32.05
CA ARG A 35 7.20 -39.13 33.30
C ARG A 35 5.82 -39.22 33.91
N ARG A 36 4.76 -39.22 33.08
CA ARG A 36 3.38 -39.40 33.55
C ARG A 36 3.16 -40.79 34.16
N LEU A 37 3.83 -41.82 33.65
CA LEU A 37 3.87 -43.17 34.23
C LEU A 37 4.59 -43.24 35.60
N VAL A 38 5.56 -42.36 35.84
CA VAL A 38 6.36 -42.30 37.08
C VAL A 38 5.86 -41.20 38.04
N GLY A 39 4.66 -40.63 37.79
CA GLY A 39 4.04 -39.62 38.66
C GLY A 39 4.71 -38.25 38.65
N LEU A 40 5.59 -37.98 37.68
CA LEU A 40 6.31 -36.72 37.53
C LEU A 40 5.61 -35.79 36.54
N SER A 41 5.65 -34.49 36.81
CA SER A 41 5.10 -33.47 35.91
C SER A 41 5.83 -33.51 34.55
N PRO A 42 5.09 -33.56 33.43
CA PRO A 42 5.69 -33.55 32.10
C PRO A 42 6.40 -32.22 31.86
N LYS A 43 7.64 -32.28 31.37
CA LYS A 43 8.42 -31.09 30.99
C LYS A 43 8.23 -30.85 29.50
N GLN A 44 7.88 -29.62 29.14
CA GLN A 44 7.77 -29.17 27.75
C GLN A 44 9.16 -28.83 27.24
N HIS A 45 9.55 -29.43 26.11
CA HIS A 45 10.86 -29.28 25.48
C HIS A 45 10.81 -28.45 24.20
N TYR A 46 9.75 -27.65 24.02
CA TYR A 46 9.57 -26.74 22.90
C TYR A 46 9.08 -25.38 23.39
N GLN A 47 9.39 -24.34 22.62
CA GLN A 47 8.78 -23.02 22.73
C GLN A 47 7.67 -22.90 21.69
N GLU A 48 6.56 -22.29 22.08
CA GLU A 48 5.45 -22.01 21.17
C GLU A 48 5.68 -20.66 20.48
N PHE A 49 5.63 -20.68 19.15
CA PHE A 49 5.62 -19.49 18.33
C PHE A 49 4.27 -19.39 17.60
N TRP A 50 3.45 -18.44 18.04
CA TRP A 50 2.15 -18.16 17.44
C TRP A 50 2.34 -17.21 16.26
N ALA A 51 2.29 -17.75 15.04
CA ALA A 51 2.37 -16.95 13.82
C ALA A 51 1.07 -16.18 13.56
N LEU A 52 -0.07 -16.80 13.90
CA LEU A 52 -1.42 -16.21 13.87
C LEU A 52 -2.20 -16.69 15.08
N LYS A 53 -3.04 -15.82 15.63
CA LYS A 53 -3.86 -16.11 16.80
C LYS A 53 -5.24 -15.47 16.68
N ASP A 54 -6.26 -16.31 16.74
CA ASP A 54 -7.69 -15.97 16.78
C ASP A 54 -8.13 -14.96 15.68
N VAL A 55 -7.58 -15.09 14.47
CA VAL A 55 -7.89 -14.19 13.35
C VAL A 55 -9.24 -14.53 12.74
N SER A 56 -10.11 -13.54 12.59
CA SER A 56 -11.42 -13.69 11.95
C SER A 56 -11.73 -12.51 11.03
N PHE A 57 -12.17 -12.79 9.80
CA PHE A 57 -12.66 -11.79 8.85
C PHE A 57 -13.39 -12.48 7.68
N GLU A 58 -14.16 -11.70 6.92
CA GLU A 58 -14.94 -12.21 5.78
C GLU A 58 -14.68 -11.38 4.52
N VAL A 59 -14.59 -12.02 3.35
CA VAL A 59 -14.48 -11.36 2.05
C VAL A 59 -15.71 -11.68 1.23
N LYS A 60 -16.41 -10.66 0.74
CA LYS A 60 -17.62 -10.83 -0.08
C LYS A 60 -17.28 -11.09 -1.55
N LYS A 61 -18.21 -11.69 -2.29
CA LYS A 61 -18.03 -11.91 -3.74
C LYS A 61 -17.88 -10.58 -4.49
N GLY A 62 -16.84 -10.50 -5.33
CA GLY A 62 -16.51 -9.30 -6.12
C GLY A 62 -15.91 -8.15 -5.29
N GLU A 63 -15.62 -8.37 -4.01
CA GLU A 63 -14.94 -7.40 -3.15
C GLU A 63 -13.42 -7.47 -3.36
N THR A 64 -12.73 -6.33 -3.28
CA THR A 64 -11.27 -6.27 -3.23
C THR A 64 -10.84 -5.87 -1.81
N VAL A 65 -10.23 -6.81 -1.09
CA VAL A 65 -9.79 -6.62 0.31
C VAL A 65 -8.27 -6.67 0.38
N GLY A 66 -7.70 -5.69 1.07
CA GLY A 66 -6.27 -5.60 1.33
C GLY A 66 -5.87 -6.25 2.66
N ILE A 67 -4.74 -6.95 2.71
CA ILE A 67 -4.09 -7.36 3.96
C ILE A 67 -2.75 -6.63 4.04
N ILE A 68 -2.61 -5.77 5.05
CA ILE A 68 -1.40 -4.99 5.30
C ILE A 68 -0.83 -5.31 6.68
N GLY A 69 0.49 -5.18 6.84
CA GLY A 69 1.15 -5.47 8.11
C GLY A 69 2.66 -5.53 7.97
N ARG A 70 3.37 -5.49 9.11
CA ARG A 70 4.84 -5.58 9.13
C ARG A 70 5.35 -6.92 8.62
N ASN A 71 6.64 -6.99 8.30
CA ASN A 71 7.29 -8.27 8.05
C ASN A 71 7.22 -9.13 9.31
N GLY A 72 6.87 -10.41 9.15
CA GLY A 72 6.66 -11.32 10.27
C GLY A 72 5.30 -11.17 10.98
N SER A 73 4.35 -10.37 10.49
CA SER A 73 3.02 -10.24 11.10
C SER A 73 2.06 -11.43 10.85
N GLY A 74 2.48 -12.42 10.05
CA GLY A 74 1.69 -13.62 9.75
C GLY A 74 0.98 -13.62 8.40
N LYS A 75 1.16 -12.60 7.54
CA LYS A 75 0.49 -12.49 6.21
C LYS A 75 0.64 -13.74 5.34
N SER A 76 1.87 -14.19 5.09
CA SER A 76 2.13 -15.37 4.25
C SER A 76 1.57 -16.66 4.87
N THR A 77 1.64 -16.80 6.20
CA THR A 77 1.04 -17.93 6.93
C THR A 77 -0.48 -17.95 6.79
N LEU A 78 -1.13 -16.78 6.85
CA LEU A 78 -2.57 -16.63 6.66
C LEU A 78 -2.95 -17.05 5.24
N LEU A 79 -2.21 -16.55 4.26
CA LEU A 79 -2.42 -16.87 2.85
C LEU A 79 -2.28 -18.36 2.56
N GLN A 80 -1.24 -19.02 3.08
CA GLN A 80 -1.06 -20.47 2.94
C GLN A 80 -2.23 -21.27 3.54
N MET A 81 -2.79 -20.81 4.67
CA MET A 81 -3.98 -21.45 5.26
C MET A 81 -5.24 -21.21 4.43
N ILE A 82 -5.43 -20.02 3.85
CA ILE A 82 -6.55 -19.73 2.96
C ILE A 82 -6.47 -20.55 1.68
N CYS A 83 -5.26 -20.75 1.13
CA CYS A 83 -5.03 -21.59 -0.04
C CYS A 83 -5.10 -23.09 0.25
N GLY A 84 -5.17 -23.49 1.52
CA GLY A 84 -5.18 -24.89 1.93
C GLY A 84 -3.82 -25.59 1.86
N THR A 85 -2.71 -24.87 1.60
CA THR A 85 -1.35 -25.43 1.59
C THR A 85 -0.77 -25.61 3.00
N LEU A 86 -1.37 -24.96 4.00
CA LEU A 86 -1.01 -25.10 5.41
C LEU A 86 -2.25 -25.39 6.27
N THR A 87 -2.19 -26.45 7.06
CA THR A 87 -3.27 -26.77 8.01
C THR A 87 -3.20 -25.85 9.24
N PRO A 88 -4.32 -25.24 9.68
CA PRO A 88 -4.35 -24.45 10.91
C PRO A 88 -4.15 -25.31 12.16
N THR A 89 -3.72 -24.68 13.26
CA THR A 89 -3.67 -25.33 14.58
C THR A 89 -5.06 -25.34 15.22
N SER A 90 -5.82 -24.25 15.07
CA SER A 90 -7.22 -24.12 15.48
C SER A 90 -7.95 -23.12 14.57
N GLY A 91 -9.29 -23.13 14.63
CA GLY A 91 -10.14 -22.34 13.76
C GLY A 91 -10.40 -23.02 12.41
N SER A 92 -11.04 -22.30 11.50
CA SER A 92 -11.40 -22.84 10.18
C SER A 92 -11.38 -21.76 9.10
N VAL A 93 -11.12 -22.19 7.86
CA VAL A 93 -11.28 -21.37 6.66
C VAL A 93 -12.27 -22.06 5.74
N THR A 94 -13.27 -21.31 5.27
CA THR A 94 -14.22 -21.76 4.26
C THR A 94 -14.12 -20.86 3.04
N THR A 95 -13.97 -21.46 1.85
CA THR A 95 -13.85 -20.74 0.58
C THR A 95 -14.90 -21.26 -0.39
N HIS A 96 -15.57 -20.35 -1.12
CA HIS A 96 -16.62 -20.69 -2.06
C HIS A 96 -16.19 -20.39 -3.50
N GLY A 97 -15.70 -21.43 -4.18
CA GLY A 97 -15.29 -21.37 -5.59
C GLY A 97 -13.83 -21.70 -5.79
N ARG A 98 -13.36 -21.55 -7.04
CA ARG A 98 -11.98 -21.80 -7.43
C ARG A 98 -11.08 -20.66 -6.95
N ILE A 99 -10.04 -21.00 -6.20
CA ILE A 99 -8.99 -20.08 -5.77
C ILE A 99 -7.86 -20.14 -6.79
N ALA A 100 -7.45 -19.00 -7.33
CA ALA A 100 -6.14 -18.83 -7.93
C ALA A 100 -5.29 -17.99 -6.99
N ALA A 101 -4.10 -18.48 -6.66
CA ALA A 101 -3.16 -17.73 -5.84
C ALA A 101 -1.86 -17.52 -6.62
N LEU A 102 -1.49 -16.26 -6.80
CA LEU A 102 -0.17 -15.86 -7.34
C LEU A 102 0.96 -16.07 -6.33
N LEU A 103 0.65 -16.79 -5.24
CA LEU A 103 1.62 -17.29 -4.28
C LEU A 103 2.45 -18.37 -4.93
N GLU A 104 3.76 -18.30 -4.72
CA GLU A 104 4.68 -19.34 -5.17
C GLU A 104 4.60 -19.52 -6.71
N LEU A 105 4.61 -18.41 -7.47
CA LEU A 105 4.69 -18.43 -8.94
C LEU A 105 5.82 -19.37 -9.41
N GLY A 106 5.46 -20.38 -10.20
CA GLY A 106 6.38 -21.42 -10.68
C GLY A 106 6.45 -22.67 -9.78
N SER A 107 5.83 -22.66 -8.60
CA SER A 107 5.58 -23.88 -7.83
C SER A 107 4.67 -24.81 -8.65
N GLY A 108 5.10 -26.05 -8.77
CA GLY A 108 4.44 -27.01 -9.65
C GLY A 108 4.95 -27.02 -11.09
N PHE A 109 5.92 -26.17 -11.48
CA PHE A 109 6.66 -26.42 -12.72
C PHE A 109 7.67 -27.56 -12.52
N ASN A 110 7.73 -28.45 -13.50
CA ASN A 110 8.75 -29.47 -13.62
C ASN A 110 9.90 -28.93 -14.50
N PRO A 111 11.13 -28.77 -13.95
CA PRO A 111 12.26 -28.22 -14.70
C PRO A 111 12.63 -29.02 -15.96
N ASP A 112 12.32 -30.32 -15.99
CA ASP A 112 12.63 -31.18 -17.14
C ASP A 112 11.56 -31.12 -18.24
N PHE A 113 10.38 -30.58 -17.94
CA PHE A 113 9.29 -30.41 -18.90
C PHE A 113 9.48 -29.12 -19.70
N THR A 114 8.98 -29.12 -20.93
CA THR A 114 8.89 -27.93 -21.78
C THR A 114 7.96 -26.87 -21.17
N GLY A 115 8.06 -25.63 -21.64
CA GLY A 115 7.09 -24.60 -21.28
C GLY A 115 5.65 -25.03 -21.56
N ARG A 116 5.40 -25.61 -22.73
CA ARG A 116 4.08 -26.16 -23.12
C ARG A 116 3.59 -27.18 -22.11
N GLU A 117 4.37 -28.22 -21.82
CA GLU A 117 3.99 -29.26 -20.86
C GLU A 117 3.71 -28.70 -19.45
N ASN A 118 4.51 -27.71 -19.03
CA ASN A 118 4.28 -26.99 -17.77
C ASN A 118 3.00 -26.15 -17.78
N VAL A 119 2.62 -25.55 -18.90
CA VAL A 119 1.33 -24.85 -19.04
C VAL A 119 0.19 -25.83 -18.82
N TYR A 120 0.19 -26.99 -19.50
CA TYR A 120 -0.87 -27.98 -19.32
C TYR A 120 -0.93 -28.51 -17.89
N MET A 121 0.22 -28.84 -17.31
CA MET A 121 0.28 -29.37 -15.94
C MET A 121 -0.20 -28.34 -14.92
N ASN A 122 0.30 -27.09 -14.98
CA ASN A 122 -0.05 -26.04 -14.03
C ASN A 122 -1.52 -25.61 -14.18
N ALA A 123 -2.01 -25.44 -15.41
CA ALA A 123 -3.41 -25.13 -15.66
C ALA A 123 -4.37 -26.23 -15.16
N SER A 124 -3.98 -27.51 -15.31
CA SER A 124 -4.74 -28.64 -14.77
C SER A 124 -4.77 -28.63 -13.23
N ILE A 125 -3.65 -28.29 -12.58
CA ILE A 125 -3.59 -28.10 -11.12
C ILE A 125 -4.52 -26.97 -10.67
N LEU A 126 -4.62 -25.90 -11.46
CA LEU A 126 -5.56 -24.80 -11.24
C LEU A 126 -7.02 -25.16 -11.59
N GLY A 127 -7.27 -26.41 -12.00
CA GLY A 127 -8.61 -26.95 -12.21
C GLY A 127 -9.21 -26.67 -13.57
N LEU A 128 -8.39 -26.28 -14.57
CA LEU A 128 -8.83 -26.22 -15.97
C LEU A 128 -8.85 -27.63 -16.58
N SER A 129 -9.91 -27.90 -17.35
CA SER A 129 -10.00 -29.06 -18.24
C SER A 129 -9.05 -28.92 -19.42
N LYS A 130 -8.71 -30.05 -20.06
CA LYS A 130 -7.83 -30.03 -21.24
C LYS A 130 -8.37 -29.14 -22.37
N ASP A 131 -9.67 -29.19 -22.63
CA ASP A 131 -10.31 -28.40 -23.69
C ASP A 131 -10.25 -26.89 -23.39
N GLU A 132 -10.38 -26.49 -22.11
CA GLU A 132 -10.21 -25.09 -21.69
C GLU A 132 -8.75 -24.63 -21.84
N ILE A 133 -7.78 -25.52 -21.60
CA ILE A 133 -6.37 -25.22 -21.79
C ILE A 133 -6.05 -25.03 -23.27
N ASP A 134 -6.52 -25.95 -24.12
CA ASP A 134 -6.31 -25.89 -25.57
C ASP A 134 -6.87 -24.58 -26.16
N ALA A 135 -8.06 -24.15 -25.70
CA ALA A 135 -8.68 -22.91 -26.14
C ALA A 135 -7.92 -21.64 -25.69
N ARG A 136 -7.19 -21.70 -24.57
CA ARG A 136 -6.48 -20.55 -23.97
C ARG A 136 -4.97 -20.57 -24.23
N PHE A 137 -4.44 -21.65 -24.79
CA PHE A 137 -2.99 -21.86 -24.91
C PHE A 137 -2.29 -20.73 -25.66
N ASP A 138 -2.84 -20.31 -26.79
CA ASP A 138 -2.26 -19.26 -27.62
C ASP A 138 -2.25 -17.90 -26.89
N GLU A 139 -3.28 -17.61 -26.10
CA GLU A 139 -3.35 -16.40 -25.27
C GLU A 139 -2.33 -16.45 -24.12
N ILE A 140 -2.14 -17.62 -23.49
CA ILE A 140 -1.10 -17.83 -22.46
C ILE A 140 0.28 -17.61 -23.08
N ALA A 141 0.57 -18.22 -24.23
CA ALA A 141 1.84 -18.10 -24.92
C ALA A 141 2.14 -16.64 -25.33
N ALA A 142 1.15 -15.95 -25.88
CA ALA A 142 1.25 -14.54 -26.26
C ALA A 142 1.43 -13.60 -25.06
N PHE A 143 0.78 -13.90 -23.93
CA PHE A 143 0.94 -13.11 -22.70
C PHE A 143 2.32 -13.30 -22.07
N ALA A 144 2.81 -14.55 -22.01
CA ALA A 144 4.12 -14.88 -21.49
C ALA A 144 5.23 -14.21 -22.31
N ASP A 145 5.05 -14.12 -23.64
CA ASP A 145 5.95 -13.45 -24.58
C ASP A 145 7.41 -13.93 -24.39
N ILE A 146 7.54 -15.27 -24.43
CA ILE A 146 8.81 -16.01 -24.36
C ILE A 146 9.18 -16.65 -25.72
N GLY A 147 8.38 -16.45 -26.76
CA GLY A 147 8.64 -16.94 -28.12
C GLY A 147 8.83 -18.46 -28.21
N GLU A 148 9.79 -18.90 -29.03
CA GLU A 148 10.10 -20.33 -29.26
C GLU A 148 10.60 -21.07 -28.02
N PHE A 149 10.97 -20.36 -26.95
CA PHE A 149 11.40 -21.00 -25.72
C PHE A 149 10.30 -21.83 -25.07
N ILE A 150 9.02 -21.60 -25.42
CA ILE A 150 7.89 -22.40 -24.91
C ILE A 150 8.02 -23.90 -25.20
N GLU A 151 8.73 -24.28 -26.27
CA GLU A 151 8.98 -25.67 -26.64
C GLU A 151 10.29 -26.22 -26.03
N ARG A 152 10.99 -25.44 -25.19
CA ARG A 152 12.23 -25.84 -24.51
C ARG A 152 11.98 -26.16 -23.04
N PRO A 153 12.80 -27.04 -22.43
CA PRO A 153 12.70 -27.35 -21.01
C PRO A 153 12.82 -26.11 -20.10
N VAL A 154 11.98 -26.02 -19.07
CA VAL A 154 11.95 -24.84 -18.16
C VAL A 154 13.28 -24.64 -17.42
N LYS A 155 14.07 -25.69 -17.19
CA LYS A 155 15.43 -25.54 -16.62
C LYS A 155 16.38 -24.67 -17.46
N THR A 156 16.08 -24.43 -18.73
CA THR A 156 16.87 -23.52 -19.60
C THR A 156 16.39 -22.07 -19.55
N TYR A 157 15.33 -21.78 -18.81
CA TYR A 157 14.73 -20.45 -18.74
C TYR A 157 15.54 -19.54 -17.82
N SER A 158 15.54 -18.24 -18.12
CA SER A 158 15.88 -17.26 -17.09
C SER A 158 14.79 -17.23 -16.01
N SER A 159 15.13 -16.72 -14.82
CA SER A 159 14.16 -16.52 -13.75
C SER A 159 12.96 -15.66 -14.21
N GLY A 160 13.20 -14.63 -15.03
CA GLY A 160 12.15 -13.79 -15.60
C GLY A 160 11.21 -14.56 -16.54
N MET A 161 11.74 -15.41 -17.44
CA MET A 161 10.91 -16.21 -18.34
C MET A 161 10.02 -17.20 -17.59
N MET A 162 10.56 -17.83 -16.54
CA MET A 162 9.80 -18.76 -15.72
C MET A 162 8.64 -18.07 -14.99
N VAL A 163 8.90 -16.90 -14.40
CA VAL A 163 7.85 -16.11 -13.74
C VAL A 163 6.81 -15.59 -14.73
N ARG A 164 7.23 -15.12 -15.92
CA ARG A 164 6.30 -14.66 -16.97
C ARG A 164 5.37 -15.77 -17.43
N LEU A 165 5.89 -16.99 -17.64
CA LEU A 165 5.07 -18.14 -18.03
C LEU A 165 4.12 -18.55 -16.90
N ALA A 166 4.61 -18.64 -15.66
CA ALA A 166 3.77 -18.98 -14.50
C ALA A 166 2.63 -17.98 -14.32
N PHE A 167 2.93 -16.69 -14.46
CA PHE A 167 1.93 -15.64 -14.38
C PHE A 167 0.96 -15.68 -15.55
N ALA A 168 1.43 -15.92 -16.78
CA ALA A 168 0.58 -15.99 -17.96
C ALA A 168 -0.48 -17.10 -17.83
N VAL A 169 -0.10 -18.27 -17.30
CA VAL A 169 -1.05 -19.34 -17.01
C VAL A 169 -2.10 -18.86 -16.02
N GLN A 170 -1.69 -18.31 -14.87
CA GLN A 170 -2.62 -17.85 -13.84
C GLN A 170 -3.53 -16.70 -14.30
N ALA A 171 -3.01 -15.78 -15.12
CA ALA A 171 -3.74 -14.63 -15.65
C ALA A 171 -4.89 -15.05 -16.59
N GLN A 172 -4.75 -16.20 -17.26
CA GLN A 172 -5.77 -16.74 -18.15
C GLN A 172 -6.74 -17.70 -17.46
N VAL A 173 -6.53 -18.00 -16.18
CA VAL A 173 -7.57 -18.63 -15.36
C VAL A 173 -8.58 -17.55 -14.96
N GLU A 174 -9.87 -17.89 -15.00
CA GLU A 174 -10.95 -17.10 -14.42
C GLU A 174 -11.32 -17.67 -13.06
N PRO A 175 -10.68 -17.23 -11.96
CA PRO A 175 -10.99 -17.70 -10.63
C PRO A 175 -12.22 -17.00 -10.05
N ASN A 176 -12.86 -17.61 -9.05
CA ASN A 176 -13.84 -16.90 -8.23
C ASN A 176 -13.15 -16.03 -7.16
N ILE A 177 -11.97 -16.46 -6.73
CA ILE A 177 -11.16 -15.84 -5.69
C ILE A 177 -9.72 -15.75 -6.22
N LEU A 178 -9.20 -14.54 -6.36
CA LEU A 178 -7.82 -14.29 -6.71
C LEU A 178 -7.05 -13.78 -5.50
N ILE A 179 -5.99 -14.49 -5.14
CA ILE A 179 -5.07 -14.10 -4.07
C ILE A 179 -3.79 -13.59 -4.71
N VAL A 180 -3.43 -12.37 -4.35
CA VAL A 180 -2.28 -11.66 -4.88
C VAL A 180 -1.34 -11.38 -3.74
N ASP A 181 -0.15 -11.95 -3.78
CA ASP A 181 0.95 -11.59 -2.88
C ASP A 181 1.89 -10.59 -3.57
N GLU A 182 2.83 -10.02 -2.82
CA GLU A 182 3.80 -8.99 -3.25
C GLU A 182 4.62 -9.34 -4.51
N ALA A 183 4.50 -10.59 -4.98
CA ALA A 183 5.08 -11.12 -6.21
C ALA A 183 4.61 -10.42 -7.51
N LEU A 184 3.58 -9.57 -7.48
CA LEU A 184 3.26 -8.72 -8.65
C LEU A 184 4.39 -7.76 -9.03
N ALA A 185 5.33 -7.48 -8.12
CA ALA A 185 6.48 -6.65 -8.41
C ALA A 185 7.54 -7.35 -9.30
N VAL A 186 7.34 -8.62 -9.68
CA VAL A 186 8.29 -9.34 -10.53
C VAL A 186 8.00 -9.11 -12.02
N GLY A 187 9.01 -8.63 -12.76
CA GLY A 187 8.93 -8.34 -14.20
C GLY A 187 9.41 -6.93 -14.53
N ASP A 188 9.40 -6.58 -15.82
CA ASP A 188 9.64 -5.20 -16.25
C ASP A 188 8.37 -4.34 -16.11
N ALA A 189 8.52 -3.01 -16.22
CA ALA A 189 7.40 -2.07 -16.07
C ALA A 189 6.25 -2.34 -17.07
N LYS A 190 6.57 -2.83 -18.28
CA LYS A 190 5.59 -3.18 -19.31
C LYS A 190 4.77 -4.40 -18.89
N PHE A 191 5.40 -5.42 -18.34
CA PHE A 191 4.75 -6.62 -17.83
C PHE A 191 3.89 -6.30 -16.61
N GLN A 192 4.40 -5.51 -15.66
CA GLN A 192 3.63 -5.06 -14.50
C GLN A 192 2.36 -4.31 -14.90
N ALA A 193 2.44 -3.39 -15.88
CA ALA A 193 1.27 -2.68 -16.40
C ALA A 193 0.21 -3.65 -16.98
N ARG A 194 0.64 -4.69 -17.71
CA ARG A 194 -0.25 -5.76 -18.20
C ARG A 194 -0.89 -6.56 -17.07
N CYS A 195 -0.13 -6.85 -16.01
CA CYS A 195 -0.66 -7.54 -14.82
C CYS A 195 -1.76 -6.73 -14.15
N PHE A 196 -1.55 -5.42 -13.93
CA PHE A 196 -2.54 -4.54 -13.32
C PHE A 196 -3.78 -4.35 -14.19
N GLU A 197 -3.62 -4.22 -15.51
CA GLU A 197 -4.77 -4.14 -16.42
C GLU A 197 -5.60 -5.44 -16.36
N ARG A 198 -4.95 -6.60 -16.31
CA ARG A 198 -5.65 -7.88 -16.17
C ARG A 198 -6.38 -8.00 -14.82
N LEU A 199 -5.75 -7.56 -13.72
CA LEU A 199 -6.40 -7.52 -12.40
C LEU A 199 -7.65 -6.64 -12.41
N LYS A 200 -7.58 -5.50 -13.10
CA LYS A 200 -8.73 -4.60 -13.27
C LYS A 200 -9.86 -5.29 -14.05
N GLN A 201 -9.55 -5.97 -15.14
CA GLN A 201 -10.55 -6.75 -15.90
C GLN A 201 -11.20 -7.85 -15.05
N LEU A 202 -10.42 -8.59 -14.26
CA LEU A 202 -10.94 -9.62 -13.37
C LEU A 202 -11.85 -9.03 -12.28
N LYS A 203 -11.46 -7.88 -11.72
CA LYS A 203 -12.26 -7.12 -10.76
C LYS A 203 -13.60 -6.68 -11.38
N GLU A 204 -13.56 -6.11 -12.58
CA GLU A 204 -14.77 -5.70 -13.33
C GLU A 204 -15.66 -6.90 -13.70
N GLY A 205 -15.06 -8.07 -13.95
CA GLY A 205 -15.74 -9.34 -14.13
C GLY A 205 -16.35 -9.95 -12.86
N GLY A 206 -16.22 -9.28 -11.70
CA GLY A 206 -16.80 -9.73 -10.43
C GLY A 206 -15.96 -10.74 -9.64
N THR A 207 -14.68 -10.90 -9.99
CA THR A 207 -13.73 -11.73 -9.22
C THR A 207 -13.48 -11.12 -7.85
N SER A 208 -13.47 -11.94 -6.80
CA SER A 208 -13.12 -11.49 -5.44
C SER A 208 -11.61 -11.47 -5.30
N ILE A 209 -11.01 -10.36 -4.86
CA ILE A 209 -9.56 -10.19 -4.85
C ILE A 209 -9.09 -9.99 -3.41
N LEU A 210 -8.11 -10.78 -2.99
CA LEU A 210 -7.37 -10.59 -1.74
C LEU A 210 -5.96 -10.12 -2.07
N LEU A 211 -5.68 -8.84 -1.83
CA LEU A 211 -4.39 -8.22 -2.11
C LEU A 211 -3.56 -8.15 -0.84
N VAL A 212 -2.38 -8.77 -0.83
CA VAL A 212 -1.46 -8.76 0.30
C VAL A 212 -0.21 -7.99 -0.09
N THR A 213 0.03 -6.89 0.62
CA THR A 213 1.13 -5.97 0.29
C THR A 213 1.50 -5.13 1.50
N HIS A 214 2.75 -4.68 1.54
CA HIS A 214 3.21 -3.61 2.45
C HIS A 214 3.07 -2.22 1.82
N SER A 215 2.71 -2.11 0.54
CA SER A 215 2.51 -0.82 -0.14
C SER A 215 1.18 -0.19 0.26
N THR A 216 1.25 0.93 0.97
CA THR A 216 0.07 1.71 1.36
C THR A 216 -0.67 2.27 0.15
N GLU A 217 0.06 2.67 -0.90
CA GLU A 217 -0.52 3.18 -2.15
C GLU A 217 -1.37 2.12 -2.85
N GLN A 218 -0.85 0.89 -3.01
CA GLN A 218 -1.61 -0.19 -3.66
C GLN A 218 -2.91 -0.53 -2.92
N ILE A 219 -2.89 -0.49 -1.59
CA ILE A 219 -4.09 -0.73 -0.77
C ILE A 219 -5.13 0.36 -0.99
N VAL A 220 -4.73 1.63 -0.95
CA VAL A 220 -5.66 2.77 -1.14
C VAL A 220 -6.21 2.80 -2.57
N THR A 221 -5.38 2.51 -3.58
CA THR A 221 -5.77 2.58 -4.99
C THR A 221 -6.66 1.41 -5.41
N HIS A 222 -6.40 0.19 -4.92
CA HIS A 222 -7.04 -1.01 -5.45
C HIS A 222 -8.10 -1.63 -4.52
N CYS A 223 -8.03 -1.36 -3.21
CA CYS A 223 -8.89 -1.99 -2.21
C CYS A 223 -9.92 -1.01 -1.63
N SER A 224 -11.15 -1.48 -1.47
CA SER A 224 -12.20 -0.72 -0.75
C SER A 224 -12.12 -0.94 0.76
N ARG A 225 -11.62 -2.10 1.18
CA ARG A 225 -11.51 -2.50 2.59
C ARG A 225 -10.13 -3.10 2.83
N ALA A 226 -9.60 -2.97 4.03
CA ALA A 226 -8.35 -3.61 4.41
C ALA A 226 -8.39 -4.19 5.83
N VAL A 227 -7.46 -5.10 6.10
CA VAL A 227 -7.22 -5.75 7.40
C VAL A 227 -5.75 -5.51 7.76
N LEU A 228 -5.51 -4.91 8.93
CA LEU A 228 -4.18 -4.72 9.48
C LEU A 228 -3.81 -5.90 10.39
N LEU A 229 -2.74 -6.61 10.03
CA LEU A 229 -2.13 -7.66 10.84
C LEU A 229 -0.86 -7.16 11.52
N ASP A 230 -0.77 -7.39 12.83
CA ASP A 230 0.44 -7.19 13.62
C ASP A 230 0.66 -8.34 14.60
N HIS A 231 1.88 -8.88 14.62
CA HIS A 231 2.27 -10.01 15.48
C HIS A 231 1.24 -11.16 15.53
N GLY A 232 0.63 -11.50 14.38
CA GLY A 232 -0.33 -12.59 14.26
C GLY A 232 -1.76 -12.27 14.68
N ASN A 233 -2.10 -11.02 15.02
CA ASN A 233 -3.44 -10.59 15.40
C ASN A 233 -3.97 -9.53 14.43
N VAL A 234 -5.30 -9.48 14.28
CA VAL A 234 -5.98 -8.37 13.59
C VAL A 234 -6.07 -7.17 14.53
N ILE A 235 -5.47 -6.05 14.13
CA ILE A 235 -5.47 -4.82 14.93
C ILE A 235 -6.61 -3.88 14.52
N GLU A 236 -6.87 -3.78 13.22
CA GLU A 236 -7.89 -2.89 12.66
C GLU A 236 -8.42 -3.49 11.36
N GLU A 237 -9.70 -3.25 11.09
CA GLU A 237 -10.40 -3.71 9.90
C GLU A 237 -11.42 -2.66 9.47
N GLY A 238 -11.45 -2.31 8.19
CA GLY A 238 -12.42 -1.36 7.67
C GLY A 238 -11.95 -0.68 6.39
N ASP A 239 -12.36 0.58 6.24
CA ASP A 239 -11.97 1.41 5.09
C ASP A 239 -10.45 1.40 4.88
N SER A 240 -10.02 1.24 3.62
CA SER A 240 -8.60 1.08 3.27
C SER A 240 -7.74 2.24 3.74
N LYS A 241 -8.24 3.49 3.69
CA LYS A 241 -7.50 4.68 4.15
C LYS A 241 -7.33 4.67 5.66
N ARG A 242 -8.39 4.35 6.40
CA ARG A 242 -8.33 4.26 7.87
C ARG A 242 -7.33 3.20 8.34
N VAL A 243 -7.36 2.03 7.71
CA VAL A 243 -6.47 0.91 8.06
C VAL A 243 -5.01 1.25 7.73
N VAL A 244 -4.77 1.89 6.58
CA VAL A 244 -3.43 2.39 6.20
C VAL A 244 -2.93 3.42 7.19
N ASN A 245 -3.78 4.33 7.66
CA ASN A 245 -3.41 5.30 8.69
C ASN A 245 -3.04 4.61 10.01
N CYS A 246 -3.80 3.59 10.43
CA CYS A 246 -3.46 2.78 11.61
C CYS A 246 -2.14 2.02 11.43
N TYR A 247 -1.86 1.52 10.22
CA TYR A 247 -0.60 0.87 9.89
C TYR A 247 0.59 1.84 9.98
N LEU A 248 0.45 3.05 9.45
CA LEU A 248 1.47 4.10 9.57
C LEU A 248 1.67 4.52 11.03
N ASP A 249 0.58 4.66 11.80
CA ASP A 249 0.63 4.91 13.25
C ASP A 249 1.38 3.78 13.96
N LEU A 250 1.20 2.53 13.54
CA LEU A 250 1.90 1.40 14.13
C LEU A 250 3.39 1.44 13.78
N LEU A 251 3.76 1.75 12.53
CA LEU A 251 5.15 1.87 12.10
C LEU A 251 5.90 3.00 12.83
N PHE A 252 5.26 4.15 13.02
CA PHE A 252 5.95 5.37 13.43
C PHE A 252 5.45 6.00 14.75
N GLY A 253 4.34 5.53 15.31
CA GLY A 253 3.60 6.14 16.43
C GLY A 253 4.18 5.91 17.84
N LYS A 254 5.45 5.46 17.98
CA LYS A 254 6.12 5.48 19.29
C LYS A 254 6.22 6.89 19.89
N ALA A 255 6.06 7.94 19.09
CA ALA A 255 6.05 9.33 19.57
C ALA A 255 4.70 9.82 20.12
N ARG A 256 3.61 9.03 20.03
CA ARG A 256 2.25 9.47 20.40
C ARG A 256 2.01 9.50 21.92
N LYS A 257 2.78 8.77 22.72
CA LYS A 257 2.55 8.65 24.18
C LYS A 257 2.74 9.96 24.96
N GLN A 258 3.34 10.99 24.37
CA GLN A 258 3.42 12.33 24.97
C GLN A 258 2.36 13.31 24.45
N ILE A 259 1.71 13.04 23.30
CA ILE A 259 0.84 14.01 22.61
C ILE A 259 -0.65 13.82 22.97
N ALA A 260 -1.07 12.62 23.34
CA ALA A 260 -2.48 12.33 23.64
C ALA A 260 -3.04 13.08 24.87
N GLU A 261 -2.18 13.47 25.82
CA GLU A 261 -2.62 14.20 27.02
C GLU A 261 -2.90 15.69 26.77
N GLN A 262 -2.41 16.26 25.66
CA GLN A 262 -2.64 17.68 25.33
C GLN A 262 -3.84 17.92 24.39
N ASN A 263 -4.17 16.96 23.52
CA ASN A 263 -5.22 17.15 22.51
C ASN A 263 -6.67 16.93 23.01
N ALA A 264 -6.86 16.36 24.21
CA ALA A 264 -8.19 16.20 24.80
C ALA A 264 -8.86 17.55 25.20
N CYS A 265 -8.09 18.64 25.23
CA CYS A 265 -8.60 19.97 25.60
C CYS A 265 -9.06 20.82 24.38
N GLY A 266 -8.73 20.42 23.14
CA GLY A 266 -8.93 21.28 21.95
C GLY A 266 -10.25 21.13 21.18
N ALA A 267 -11.01 20.05 21.41
CA ALA A 267 -12.12 19.69 20.52
C ALA A 267 -13.46 20.44 20.78
N GLN A 268 -13.50 21.43 21.67
CA GLN A 268 -14.75 22.12 22.04
C GLN A 268 -14.89 23.59 21.59
N ASN A 269 -13.93 24.17 20.85
CA ASN A 269 -14.07 25.54 20.34
C ASN A 269 -14.04 25.62 18.81
N LEU A 270 -15.05 25.06 18.16
CA LEU A 270 -15.42 25.42 16.78
C LEU A 270 -16.15 26.77 16.79
N LEU A 271 -15.45 27.85 17.09
CA LEU A 271 -15.96 29.21 16.98
C LEU A 271 -15.36 29.91 15.77
N LYS A 272 -16.19 30.03 14.72
CA LYS A 272 -16.28 31.16 13.78
C LYS A 272 -15.03 32.05 13.66
N HIS A 273 -13.95 31.55 13.10
CA HIS A 273 -12.94 32.42 12.50
C HIS A 273 -13.25 32.59 11.02
N SER A 274 -13.63 33.81 10.62
CA SER A 274 -13.63 34.19 9.21
C SER A 274 -12.21 33.99 8.67
N PRO A 275 -12.03 33.40 7.48
CA PRO A 275 -10.70 33.13 6.94
C PRO A 275 -9.96 34.46 6.78
N SER A 276 -8.93 34.69 7.61
CA SER A 276 -7.99 35.77 7.40
C SER A 276 -7.20 35.48 6.13
N GLY A 277 -7.01 36.47 5.26
CA GLY A 277 -6.18 36.34 4.05
C GLY A 277 -4.67 36.32 4.34
N HIS A 278 -4.27 35.85 5.53
CA HIS A 278 -2.91 35.86 6.03
C HIS A 278 -2.73 34.69 7.02
N LEU A 279 -1.48 34.22 7.12
CA LEU A 279 -1.06 33.18 8.06
C LEU A 279 -1.22 33.64 9.52
N ASN A 280 -1.56 32.70 10.40
CA ASN A 280 -1.55 32.82 11.84
C ASN A 280 -0.28 32.14 12.39
N PHE A 281 0.50 32.88 13.19
CA PHE A 281 1.74 32.39 13.77
C PHE A 281 1.61 31.97 15.23
N ASP A 282 0.50 32.32 15.88
CA ASP A 282 0.27 32.13 17.31
C ASP A 282 -0.41 30.79 17.62
N ALA A 283 -1.34 30.36 16.77
CA ALA A 283 -2.17 29.17 16.97
C ALA A 283 -2.17 28.21 15.77
N ASP A 284 -2.40 26.92 16.02
CA ASP A 284 -2.67 25.92 14.97
C ASP A 284 -4.11 26.10 14.49
N VAL A 285 -4.27 26.80 13.35
CA VAL A 285 -5.56 27.09 12.72
C VAL A 285 -5.70 26.40 11.36
N PHE A 286 -4.78 25.51 11.01
CA PHE A 286 -4.73 24.82 9.72
C PHE A 286 -6.07 24.18 9.34
N SER A 287 -6.73 23.51 10.30
CA SER A 287 -8.01 22.82 10.07
C SER A 287 -9.21 23.74 9.90
N THR A 288 -9.04 25.05 10.13
CA THR A 288 -10.10 26.06 9.97
C THR A 288 -10.12 26.68 8.57
N ARG A 289 -9.11 26.41 7.75
CA ARG A 289 -8.97 26.98 6.41
C ARG A 289 -9.95 26.34 5.42
N PRO A 290 -10.48 27.10 4.43
CA PRO A 290 -11.52 26.59 3.53
C PRO A 290 -11.15 25.32 2.76
N ASP A 291 -9.90 25.25 2.30
CA ASP A 291 -9.38 24.15 1.47
C ASP A 291 -8.84 22.98 2.31
N TYR A 292 -9.08 23.00 3.63
CA TYR A 292 -8.67 21.92 4.52
C TYR A 292 -9.47 20.64 4.25
N ASN A 293 -8.77 19.54 4.07
CA ASN A 293 -9.40 18.23 3.99
C ASN A 293 -9.46 17.58 5.38
N ALA A 294 -10.67 17.43 5.92
CA ALA A 294 -10.91 16.77 7.21
C ALA A 294 -10.53 15.28 7.24
N LEU A 295 -10.32 14.65 6.08
CA LEU A 295 -9.83 13.29 5.96
C LEU A 295 -8.29 13.20 5.97
N GLU A 296 -7.60 14.28 6.37
CA GLU A 296 -6.14 14.25 6.47
C GLU A 296 -5.65 13.16 7.42
N TYR A 297 -4.43 12.69 7.18
CA TYR A 297 -3.71 11.87 8.14
C TYR A 297 -2.46 12.59 8.62
N ARG A 298 -2.45 12.97 9.90
CA ARG A 298 -1.37 13.71 10.54
C ARG A 298 -0.58 12.85 11.52
N TRP A 299 0.75 12.78 11.35
CA TRP A 299 1.64 12.04 12.26
C TRP A 299 3.06 12.60 12.25
N GLY A 300 3.82 12.28 13.29
CA GLY A 300 5.20 12.72 13.49
C GLY A 300 5.50 12.82 14.99
N ASP A 301 6.76 13.05 15.35
CA ASP A 301 7.14 13.17 16.76
C ASP A 301 6.71 14.48 17.43
N GLY A 302 6.27 15.45 16.63
CA GLY A 302 5.84 16.76 17.10
C GLY A 302 6.96 17.71 17.46
N ALA A 303 8.24 17.40 17.20
CA ALA A 303 9.36 18.32 17.46
C ALA A 303 9.31 19.58 16.56
N ALA A 304 8.60 19.51 15.45
CA ALA A 304 8.13 20.65 14.67
C ALA A 304 6.66 20.43 14.32
N ARG A 305 5.92 21.51 14.03
CA ARG A 305 4.50 21.45 13.64
C ARG A 305 4.17 22.42 12.51
N ILE A 306 3.40 21.92 11.55
CA ILE A 306 2.75 22.73 10.51
C ILE A 306 1.45 23.25 11.11
N THR A 307 1.37 24.55 11.38
CA THR A 307 0.29 25.18 12.15
C THR A 307 -0.74 25.89 11.29
N ASP A 308 -0.37 26.30 10.09
CA ASP A 308 -1.27 27.02 9.19
C ASP A 308 -0.82 26.95 7.73
N PHE A 309 -1.75 27.21 6.81
CA PHE A 309 -1.45 27.38 5.40
C PHE A 309 -2.29 28.51 4.79
N TYR A 310 -1.76 29.11 3.74
CA TYR A 310 -2.43 30.08 2.90
C TYR A 310 -2.27 29.66 1.44
N LEU A 311 -3.38 29.44 0.76
CA LEU A 311 -3.42 29.10 -0.66
C LEU A 311 -4.04 30.26 -1.44
N ALA A 312 -3.38 30.70 -2.51
CA ALA A 312 -3.90 31.70 -3.41
C ALA A 312 -3.57 31.38 -4.87
N SER A 313 -4.45 31.83 -5.77
CA SER A 313 -4.19 31.81 -7.20
C SER A 313 -4.65 33.10 -7.85
N GLU A 314 -3.84 33.70 -8.71
CA GLU A 314 -4.12 34.98 -9.38
C GLU A 314 -4.61 36.09 -8.42
N GLY A 315 -4.02 36.16 -7.22
CA GLY A 315 -4.38 37.13 -6.19
C GLY A 315 -5.68 36.84 -5.42
N VAL A 316 -6.39 35.75 -5.74
CA VAL A 316 -7.57 35.30 -5.00
C VAL A 316 -7.15 34.30 -3.92
N ALA A 317 -7.43 34.62 -2.66
CA ALA A 317 -7.22 33.72 -1.53
C ALA A 317 -8.27 32.60 -1.51
N TYR A 318 -7.83 31.36 -1.31
CA TYR A 318 -8.64 30.13 -1.24
C TYR A 318 -9.65 30.01 -2.40
N PRO A 319 -9.17 29.96 -3.66
CA PRO A 319 -10.03 29.90 -4.82
C PRO A 319 -10.80 28.57 -4.86
N THR A 320 -12.12 28.63 -5.08
CA THR A 320 -12.97 27.43 -5.22
C THR A 320 -12.51 26.46 -6.32
N ALA A 321 -11.88 26.98 -7.37
CA ALA A 321 -11.24 26.18 -8.41
C ALA A 321 -10.17 27.00 -9.13
N ILE A 322 -9.13 26.30 -9.61
CA ILE A 322 -7.96 26.86 -10.28
C ILE A 322 -7.98 26.43 -11.75
N ASN A 323 -7.60 27.32 -12.66
CA ASN A 323 -7.47 27.00 -14.08
C ASN A 323 -6.04 26.53 -14.39
N THR A 324 -5.90 25.62 -15.34
CA THR A 324 -4.59 25.28 -15.90
C THR A 324 -3.91 26.54 -16.46
N GLY A 325 -2.63 26.74 -16.15
CA GLY A 325 -1.82 27.91 -16.51
C GLY A 325 -1.77 29.01 -15.45
N GLN A 326 -2.63 28.97 -14.43
CA GLN A 326 -2.61 29.99 -13.37
C GLN A 326 -1.44 29.79 -12.41
N HIS A 327 -0.94 30.89 -11.86
CA HIS A 327 0.04 30.86 -10.78
C HIS A 327 -0.63 30.52 -9.45
N ILE A 328 -0.04 29.57 -8.72
CA ILE A 328 -0.43 29.18 -7.36
C ILE A 328 0.67 29.60 -6.40
N ILE A 329 0.24 30.22 -5.30
CA ILE A 329 1.07 30.56 -4.16
C ILE A 329 0.54 29.75 -2.96
N LEU A 330 1.40 28.93 -2.38
CA LEU A 330 1.14 28.22 -1.13
C LEU A 330 2.17 28.68 -0.09
N GLU A 331 1.70 29.33 0.96
CA GLU A 331 2.52 29.67 2.13
C GLU A 331 2.15 28.75 3.28
N VAL A 332 3.15 28.25 4.00
CA VAL A 332 2.95 27.30 5.11
C VAL A 332 3.72 27.79 6.34
N ALA A 333 3.02 27.89 7.47
CA ALA A 333 3.64 28.22 8.74
C ALA A 333 4.12 26.94 9.44
N VAL A 334 5.42 26.90 9.77
CA VAL A 334 6.07 25.80 10.48
C VAL A 334 6.63 26.32 11.79
N LYS A 335 6.14 25.79 12.91
CA LYS A 335 6.62 26.09 14.26
C LYS A 335 7.56 25.01 14.75
N PHE A 336 8.79 25.36 15.09
CA PHE A 336 9.73 24.45 15.74
C PHE A 336 9.44 24.42 17.25
N LEU A 337 9.18 23.23 17.79
CA LEU A 337 8.95 23.03 19.23
C LEU A 337 10.24 22.61 19.94
N GLU A 338 11.16 21.97 19.22
CA GLU A 338 12.51 21.66 19.65
C GLU A 338 13.53 22.21 18.64
N THR A 339 14.80 22.30 19.06
CA THR A 339 15.87 22.72 18.15
C THR A 339 16.22 21.59 17.20
N LEU A 340 16.04 21.83 15.89
CA LEU A 340 16.23 20.84 14.84
C LEU A 340 17.38 21.22 13.92
N ARG A 341 18.30 20.30 13.69
CA ARG A 341 19.42 20.50 12.75
C ARG A 341 19.04 19.99 11.37
N ARG A 342 19.28 20.82 10.34
CA ARG A 342 18.96 20.49 8.94
C ARG A 342 17.54 19.97 8.77
N PRO A 343 16.51 20.77 9.14
CA PRO A 343 15.14 20.38 8.86
C PRO A 343 14.90 20.31 7.34
N ILE A 344 13.95 19.48 6.97
CA ILE A 344 13.54 19.24 5.58
C ILE A 344 12.05 19.47 5.53
N PHE A 345 11.63 20.38 4.64
CA PHE A 345 10.23 20.57 4.32
C PHE A 345 9.92 19.86 3.00
N GLY A 346 8.89 19.02 3.01
CA GLY A 346 8.43 18.26 1.85
C GLY A 346 7.01 18.65 1.44
N ILE A 347 6.77 18.58 0.14
CA ILE A 347 5.45 18.74 -0.47
C ILE A 347 5.21 17.63 -1.48
N THR A 348 3.98 17.13 -1.55
CA THR A 348 3.56 16.20 -2.59
C THR A 348 2.14 16.53 -3.04
N ILE A 349 1.94 16.61 -4.35
CA ILE A 349 0.63 16.78 -5.00
C ILE A 349 0.20 15.42 -5.54
N LYS A 350 -1.03 15.02 -5.23
CA LYS A 350 -1.61 13.74 -5.64
C LYS A 350 -2.98 13.91 -6.27
N THR A 351 -3.40 12.95 -7.09
CA THR A 351 -4.79 12.84 -7.56
C THR A 351 -5.70 12.30 -6.46
N LYS A 352 -7.03 12.37 -6.65
CA LYS A 352 -8.00 11.76 -5.74
C LYS A 352 -7.89 10.24 -5.58
N GLU A 353 -7.30 9.56 -6.57
CA GLU A 353 -6.98 8.14 -6.53
C GLU A 353 -5.67 7.84 -5.77
N GLY A 354 -4.97 8.87 -5.30
CA GLY A 354 -3.74 8.73 -4.51
C GLY A 354 -2.45 8.67 -5.34
N VAL A 355 -2.53 8.78 -6.67
CA VAL A 355 -1.36 8.79 -7.55
C VAL A 355 -0.54 10.06 -7.32
N ALA A 356 0.75 9.91 -6.99
CA ALA A 356 1.66 11.04 -6.85
C ALA A 356 1.95 11.69 -8.21
N VAL A 357 1.57 12.96 -8.36
CA VAL A 357 1.77 13.73 -9.59
C VAL A 357 3.08 14.49 -9.55
N TYR A 358 3.39 15.09 -8.41
CA TYR A 358 4.65 15.79 -8.19
C TYR A 358 5.01 15.73 -6.71
N GLY A 359 6.28 15.56 -6.39
CA GLY A 359 6.77 15.60 -5.03
C GLY A 359 8.19 16.14 -5.01
N THR A 360 8.48 17.00 -4.04
CA THR A 360 9.82 17.52 -3.83
C THR A 360 9.99 17.91 -2.37
N ASN A 361 11.21 18.24 -1.99
CA ASN A 361 11.52 18.75 -0.67
C ASN A 361 12.69 19.74 -0.74
N THR A 362 12.93 20.45 0.37
CA THR A 362 14.00 21.45 0.46
C THR A 362 15.40 20.85 0.30
N GLU A 363 15.59 19.55 0.54
CA GLU A 363 16.87 18.88 0.34
C GLU A 363 17.14 18.59 -1.14
N ILE A 364 16.17 18.05 -1.87
CA ILE A 364 16.25 17.78 -3.32
C ILE A 364 16.44 19.08 -4.11
N LEU A 365 15.77 20.17 -3.70
CA LEU A 365 15.91 21.49 -4.31
C LEU A 365 17.13 22.27 -3.83
N ASP A 366 17.95 21.69 -2.94
CA ASP A 366 19.19 22.26 -2.43
C ASP A 366 19.02 23.62 -1.71
N ILE A 367 17.87 23.87 -1.08
CA ILE A 367 17.54 25.16 -0.42
C ILE A 367 18.33 25.32 0.87
N GLU A 368 19.35 26.18 0.88
CA GLU A 368 20.27 26.35 2.01
C GLU A 368 19.61 27.01 3.24
N GLU A 369 18.66 27.91 3.04
CA GLU A 369 18.02 28.67 4.10
C GLU A 369 17.29 27.74 5.09
N PHE A 370 16.70 26.66 4.59
CA PHE A 370 16.01 25.65 5.40
C PHE A 370 16.95 24.55 5.92
N LYS A 371 18.22 24.50 5.50
CA LYS A 371 19.25 23.59 6.04
C LYS A 371 19.90 24.10 7.33
N SER A 372 19.63 25.35 7.69
CA SER A 372 20.10 25.95 8.94
C SER A 372 19.44 25.27 10.16
N GLU A 373 19.81 25.69 11.37
CA GLU A 373 19.22 25.15 12.60
C GLU A 373 17.88 25.84 12.88
N GLY A 374 16.79 25.06 12.94
CA GLY A 374 15.49 25.56 13.37
C GLY A 374 15.48 25.68 14.89
N THR A 375 15.25 26.88 15.42
CA THR A 375 15.35 27.13 16.87
C THR A 375 14.03 26.81 17.57
N ALA A 376 14.08 26.19 18.76
CA ALA A 376 12.87 25.94 19.55
C ALA A 376 12.08 27.25 19.81
N GLY A 377 10.79 27.24 19.49
CA GLY A 377 9.87 28.38 19.59
C GLY A 377 9.78 29.25 18.34
N GLU A 378 10.69 29.09 17.38
CA GLU A 378 10.70 29.84 16.13
C GLU A 378 9.56 29.39 15.19
N VAL A 379 9.02 30.34 14.43
CA VAL A 379 8.06 30.07 13.36
C VAL A 379 8.67 30.52 12.03
N VAL A 380 8.77 29.60 11.09
CA VAL A 380 9.28 29.85 9.74
C VAL A 380 8.13 29.75 8.74
N VAL A 381 8.16 30.59 7.71
CA VAL A 381 7.19 30.56 6.61
C VAL A 381 7.86 29.97 5.37
N VAL A 382 7.35 28.83 4.92
CA VAL A 382 7.77 28.21 3.66
C VAL A 382 6.85 28.69 2.55
N LYS A 383 7.40 29.39 1.55
CA LYS A 383 6.65 29.89 0.39
C LYS A 383 6.93 29.03 -0.84
N ILE A 384 5.88 28.52 -1.44
CA ILE A 384 5.92 27.61 -2.58
C ILE A 384 5.15 28.27 -3.72
N ASN A 385 5.81 28.45 -4.85
CA ASN A 385 5.23 29.07 -6.03
C ASN A 385 5.35 28.11 -7.21
N PHE A 386 4.24 27.87 -7.91
CA PHE A 386 4.25 27.03 -9.09
C PHE A 386 3.11 27.40 -10.05
N VAL A 387 3.27 27.04 -11.32
CA VAL A 387 2.21 27.18 -12.33
C VAL A 387 1.38 25.90 -12.33
N CYS A 388 0.06 26.05 -12.28
CA CYS A 388 -0.87 24.93 -12.34
C CYS A 388 -0.86 24.32 -13.74
N ARG A 389 0.00 23.33 -13.98
CA ARG A 389 0.02 22.56 -15.23
C ARG A 389 -0.83 21.30 -15.17
N LEU A 390 -1.65 21.14 -14.13
CA LEU A 390 -2.43 19.93 -13.90
C LEU A 390 -3.64 19.84 -14.83
N ALA A 391 -4.02 18.61 -15.15
CA ALA A 391 -5.27 18.29 -15.85
C ALA A 391 -6.50 18.61 -14.99
N PRO A 392 -7.71 18.68 -15.59
CA PRO A 392 -8.92 18.85 -14.82
C PRO A 392 -9.15 17.73 -13.82
N GLY A 393 -9.49 18.08 -12.57
CA GLY A 393 -9.74 17.08 -11.53
C GLY A 393 -9.58 17.61 -10.11
N ASP A 394 -9.72 16.69 -9.16
CA ASP A 394 -9.50 16.92 -7.73
C ASP A 394 -8.07 16.50 -7.35
N TYR A 395 -7.38 17.40 -6.67
CA TYR A 395 -6.01 17.20 -6.23
C TYR A 395 -5.86 17.46 -4.73
N PHE A 396 -4.90 16.76 -4.14
CA PHE A 396 -4.59 16.85 -2.73
C PHE A 396 -3.11 17.19 -2.54
N ILE A 397 -2.83 18.07 -1.58
CA ILE A 397 -1.46 18.40 -1.16
C ILE A 397 -1.18 17.74 0.18
N SER A 398 -0.10 16.95 0.21
CA SER A 398 0.52 16.44 1.42
C SER A 398 1.72 17.30 1.78
N LEU A 399 1.84 17.67 3.05
CA LEU A 399 2.95 18.47 3.57
C LEU A 399 3.71 17.68 4.62
N GLY A 400 5.00 17.96 4.81
CA GLY A 400 5.77 17.31 5.85
C GLY A 400 7.01 18.08 6.29
N VAL A 401 7.36 17.94 7.56
CA VAL A 401 8.62 18.38 8.14
C VAL A 401 9.33 17.16 8.73
N ALA A 402 10.61 17.01 8.43
CA ALA A 402 11.47 15.94 8.94
C ALA A 402 12.88 16.47 9.18
N THR A 403 13.73 15.70 9.85
CA THR A 403 15.19 15.90 9.85
C THR A 403 15.88 14.69 9.27
N SER A 404 17.05 14.91 8.69
CA SER A 404 17.93 13.84 8.20
C SER A 404 19.16 13.74 9.11
N GLN A 405 19.37 12.58 9.72
CA GLN A 405 20.56 12.24 10.50
C GLN A 405 21.28 11.07 9.82
N GLY A 406 22.07 11.37 8.79
CA GLY A 406 22.75 10.34 7.99
C GLY A 406 21.77 9.63 7.04
N GLU A 407 21.57 8.33 7.21
CA GLU A 407 20.60 7.55 6.41
C GLU A 407 19.20 7.48 7.06
N GLU A 408 19.05 7.95 8.30
CA GLU A 408 17.78 7.90 9.04
C GLU A 408 17.04 9.24 8.91
N ILE A 409 15.81 9.18 8.40
CA ILE A 409 14.91 10.34 8.28
C ILE A 409 13.92 10.28 9.44
N THR A 410 13.94 11.29 10.31
CA THR A 410 13.01 11.42 11.44
C THR A 410 11.89 12.40 11.07
N PRO A 411 10.64 11.92 10.87
CA PRO A 411 9.50 12.78 10.55
C PRO A 411 8.93 13.45 11.81
N HIS A 412 8.81 14.77 11.76
CA HIS A 412 8.34 15.59 12.89
C HIS A 412 6.86 15.95 12.81
N ASP A 413 6.40 16.32 11.62
CA ASP A 413 4.97 16.52 11.36
C ASP A 413 4.69 16.31 9.88
N ARG A 414 3.90 15.30 9.55
CA ARG A 414 3.45 14.98 8.19
C ARG A 414 1.94 15.05 8.17
N ARG A 415 1.39 15.81 7.23
CA ARG A 415 -0.05 16.02 7.01
C ARG A 415 -0.41 15.52 5.61
N TYR A 416 -0.81 14.27 5.53
CA TYR A 416 -1.18 13.62 4.27
C TYR A 416 -2.54 14.08 3.78
N ASP A 417 -2.60 14.38 2.49
CA ASP A 417 -3.79 14.80 1.75
C ASP A 417 -4.56 15.92 2.48
N SER A 418 -3.84 16.88 3.06
CA SER A 418 -4.34 17.84 4.04
C SER A 418 -4.99 19.08 3.43
N ILE A 419 -4.63 19.41 2.18
CA ILE A 419 -5.23 20.52 1.43
C ILE A 419 -5.85 19.96 0.15
N HIS A 420 -7.11 20.28 -0.13
CA HIS A 420 -7.82 19.92 -1.36
C HIS A 420 -7.95 21.14 -2.25
N PHE A 421 -7.71 20.99 -3.55
CA PHE A 421 -8.03 22.01 -4.53
C PHE A 421 -8.51 21.37 -5.83
N GLN A 422 -9.38 22.08 -6.54
CA GLN A 422 -9.98 21.61 -7.78
C GLN A 422 -9.38 22.34 -8.99
N VAL A 423 -9.06 21.61 -10.04
CA VAL A 423 -8.63 22.15 -11.34
C VAL A 423 -9.79 22.09 -12.31
N ARG A 424 -10.15 23.22 -12.92
CA ARG A 424 -11.31 23.33 -13.82
C ARG A 424 -11.12 22.53 -15.11
N PRO A 425 -12.23 22.09 -15.75
CA PRO A 425 -12.21 21.51 -17.09
C PRO A 425 -11.52 22.42 -18.12
N VAL A 426 -10.61 21.83 -18.88
CA VAL A 426 -9.92 22.44 -20.03
C VAL A 426 -9.93 21.40 -21.16
N SER A 427 -10.18 21.84 -22.40
CA SER A 427 -10.29 20.97 -23.57
C SER A 427 -9.02 20.90 -24.43
N THR A 428 -7.89 21.42 -23.95
CA THR A 428 -6.68 21.62 -24.76
C THR A 428 -5.68 20.47 -24.70
N PHE A 429 -5.77 19.59 -23.70
CA PHE A 429 -4.89 18.41 -23.58
C PHE A 429 -5.56 17.25 -22.85
N PHE A 430 -4.99 16.05 -22.97
CA PHE A 430 -5.35 14.86 -22.21
C PHE A 430 -4.13 14.34 -21.44
N GLY A 431 -4.34 13.70 -20.29
CA GLY A 431 -3.27 13.20 -19.41
C GLY A 431 -3.36 13.77 -18.00
N LEU A 432 -2.23 13.79 -17.27
CA LEU A 432 -2.15 14.31 -15.89
C LEU A 432 -1.58 15.73 -15.81
N VAL A 433 -0.67 16.09 -16.72
CA VAL A 433 0.07 17.35 -16.71
C VAL A 433 0.23 17.87 -18.13
N ASN A 434 0.02 19.16 -18.34
CA ASN A 434 0.38 19.89 -19.55
C ASN A 434 1.89 20.19 -19.54
N THR A 435 2.61 19.65 -20.52
CA THR A 435 4.05 19.86 -20.67
C THR A 435 4.40 21.05 -21.58
N ASP A 436 3.40 21.81 -22.04
CA ASP A 436 3.53 22.86 -23.06
C ASP A 436 4.15 22.31 -24.36
N LEU A 437 3.72 21.11 -24.77
CA LEU A 437 4.18 20.45 -25.99
C LEU A 437 3.66 21.21 -27.22
N ASP A 438 4.58 21.55 -28.13
CA ASP A 438 4.31 22.19 -29.41
C ASP A 438 4.48 21.18 -30.56
N ILE A 439 3.62 21.27 -31.59
CA ILE A 439 3.68 20.44 -32.79
C ILE A 439 3.75 21.34 -34.02
N ALA A 440 4.91 21.35 -34.69
CA ALA A 440 5.08 22.00 -35.97
C ALA A 440 5.01 20.96 -37.12
N VAL A 441 4.34 21.32 -38.22
CA VAL A 441 4.34 20.56 -39.47
C VAL A 441 5.07 21.39 -40.51
N GLU A 442 6.25 20.94 -40.92
CA GLU A 442 7.03 21.59 -41.98
C GLU A 442 6.81 20.85 -43.30
N GLU A 443 6.56 21.59 -44.38
CA GLU A 443 6.55 21.01 -45.73
C GLU A 443 7.99 20.67 -46.14
N PRO A 444 8.27 19.45 -46.65
CA PRO A 444 9.60 19.11 -47.09
C PRO A 444 10.00 20.01 -48.27
N THR A 445 11.09 20.76 -48.10
CA THR A 445 11.72 21.51 -49.19
C THR A 445 12.28 20.51 -50.21
N LEU A 446 11.76 20.56 -51.43
CA LEU A 446 12.23 19.78 -52.58
C LEU A 446 13.61 20.22 -53.07
#